data_AF-A0A7J4TJE3-F1
#
_entry.id   AF-A0A7J4TJE3-F1
#
_cell.length_a   1.000
_cell.length_b   1.000
_cell.length_c   1.000
_cell.angle_alpha   90.00
_cell.angle_beta   90.00
_cell.angle_gamma   90.00
#
_symmetry.space_group_name_H-M   'P 1'
#
loop_
_entity.id
_entity.type
_entity.pdbx_description
1 polymer ?
#
loop_
_entity_poly.entity_id
_entity_poly.type
_entity_poly.pdbx_seq_one_letter_code
_entity_poly.pdbx_strand_id
1 'polypeptide(L)'
;MKFAWIMAEGNVWDKKKQFITTALESGIDHIVDFTDVDNIRKLGNLKLISDIEGSDVVLVGRNSEGDGTLIIPDDLRESKDLAA
;
A
#
# COMPACT_ATOMS: atom_id res chain seq x y z
N MET A 1 -1.53 20.77 7.01
CA MET A 1 -0.89 19.45 6.81
C MET A 1 -1.63 18.76 5.69
N LYS A 2 -0.96 18.30 4.64
CA LYS A 2 -1.64 17.58 3.54
C LYS A 2 -1.62 16.09 3.88
N PHE A 3 -2.77 15.44 3.84
CA PHE A 3 -2.88 14.00 3.98
C PHE A 3 -3.25 13.42 2.63
N ALA A 4 -2.39 12.56 2.11
CA ALA A 4 -2.58 11.83 0.87
C ALA A 4 -1.78 10.53 0.94
N TRP A 5 -2.22 9.51 0.22
CA TRP A 5 -1.47 8.28 0.04
C TRP A 5 -0.93 8.25 -1.37
N ILE A 6 0.32 7.82 -1.51
CA ILE A 6 1.01 7.78 -2.80
C ILE A 6 1.20 6.32 -3.20
N MET A 7 0.55 5.93 -4.30
CA MET A 7 0.71 4.61 -4.90
C MET A 7 2.03 4.53 -5.67
N ALA A 8 3.03 3.87 -5.09
CA ALA A 8 4.36 3.72 -5.67
C ALA A 8 4.51 2.44 -6.52
N GLU A 9 3.62 1.47 -6.27
CA GLU A 9 3.55 0.16 -6.93
C GLU A 9 3.58 0.25 -8.47
N GLY A 10 4.14 -0.78 -9.12
CA GLY A 10 4.17 -0.89 -10.59
C GLY A 10 5.24 -0.04 -11.30
N ASN A 11 6.04 0.75 -10.57
CA ASN A 11 7.21 1.43 -11.12
C ASN A 11 8.49 0.63 -10.86
N VAL A 12 9.45 0.72 -11.79
CA VAL A 12 10.82 0.24 -11.54
C VAL A 12 11.48 1.02 -10.40
N TRP A 13 12.39 0.38 -9.66
CA TRP A 13 12.96 0.91 -8.42
C TRP A 13 13.50 2.35 -8.51
N ASP A 14 14.28 2.68 -9.54
CA ASP A 14 14.85 4.04 -9.67
C ASP A 14 13.77 5.12 -9.78
N LYS A 15 12.71 4.83 -10.52
CA LYS A 15 11.56 5.73 -10.67
C LYS A 15 10.73 5.77 -9.38
N LYS A 16 10.53 4.61 -8.75
CA LYS A 16 9.83 4.46 -7.46
C LYS A 16 10.51 5.30 -6.38
N LYS A 17 11.84 5.21 -6.27
CA LYS A 17 12.66 5.99 -5.34
C LYS A 17 12.51 7.50 -5.56
N GLN A 18 12.67 7.98 -6.79
CA GLN A 18 12.50 9.41 -7.10
C GLN A 18 11.10 9.90 -6.69
N PHE A 19 10.08 9.14 -7.04
CA PHE A 19 8.68 9.48 -6.75
C PHE A 19 8.39 9.56 -5.24
N ILE A 20 8.87 8.58 -4.46
CA ILE A 20 8.71 8.57 -3.00
C ILE A 20 9.46 9.74 -2.36
N THR A 21 10.71 10.01 -2.77
CA THR A 21 11.47 11.15 -2.22
C THR A 21 10.74 12.47 -2.49
N THR A 22 10.22 12.69 -3.69
CA THR A 22 9.45 13.89 -4.02
C THR A 22 8.17 14.01 -3.18
N ALA A 23 7.49 12.90 -2.88
CA ALA A 23 6.34 12.89 -1.98
C ALA A 23 6.72 13.31 -0.56
N LEU A 24 7.82 12.77 -0.02
CA LEU A 24 8.33 13.12 1.31
C LEU A 24 8.72 14.60 1.39
N GLU A 25 9.41 15.13 0.37
CA GLU A 25 9.76 16.55 0.25
C GLU A 25 8.52 17.45 0.17
N SER A 26 7.41 16.92 -0.35
CA SER A 26 6.10 17.60 -0.41
C SER A 26 5.27 17.46 0.87
N GLY A 27 5.80 16.77 1.88
CA GLY A 27 5.15 16.52 3.17
C GLY A 27 4.12 15.40 3.15
N ILE A 28 4.22 14.47 2.19
CA ILE A 28 3.37 13.27 2.11
C ILE A 28 4.22 12.05 2.45
N ASP A 29 3.89 11.37 3.54
CA ASP A 29 4.69 10.29 4.13
C ASP A 29 4.01 8.91 4.09
N HIS A 30 2.80 8.80 3.55
CA HIS A 30 2.06 7.54 3.43
C HIS A 30 2.26 6.94 2.03
N ILE A 31 2.99 5.82 1.96
CA ILE A 31 3.40 5.18 0.71
C ILE A 31 2.71 3.83 0.59
N VAL A 32 2.00 3.60 -0.52
CA VAL A 32 1.36 2.33 -0.85
C VAL A 32 2.26 1.55 -1.80
N ASP A 33 2.70 0.36 -1.38
CA ASP A 33 3.51 -0.55 -2.19
C ASP A 33 3.46 -1.98 -1.64
N PHE A 34 3.56 -2.97 -2.51
CA PHE A 34 3.44 -4.39 -2.19
C PHE A 34 4.64 -5.21 -2.67
N THR A 35 5.64 -4.57 -3.28
CA THR A 35 6.74 -5.29 -3.95
C THR A 35 8.13 -4.90 -3.41
N ASP A 36 8.37 -3.62 -3.14
CA ASP A 36 9.69 -3.10 -2.73
C ASP A 36 9.72 -2.62 -1.27
N VAL A 37 8.85 -3.17 -0.42
CA VAL A 37 8.59 -2.71 0.96
C VAL A 37 9.87 -2.51 1.78
N ASP A 38 10.82 -3.45 1.72
CA ASP A 38 12.07 -3.38 2.49
C ASP A 38 12.99 -2.25 2.02
N ASN A 39 12.99 -1.97 0.72
CA ASN A 39 13.81 -0.90 0.17
C ASN A 39 13.17 0.47 0.44
N ILE A 40 11.85 0.57 0.37
CA ILE A 40 11.10 1.79 0.69
C ILE A 40 11.36 2.22 2.14
N ARG A 41 11.32 1.29 3.09
CA ARG A 41 11.61 1.59 4.52
C ARG A 41 12.98 2.22 4.76
N LYS A 42 13.95 2.00 3.87
CA LYS A 42 15.30 2.60 3.96
C LYS A 42 15.35 4.05 3.48
N LEU A 43 14.29 4.57 2.86
CA LEU A 43 14.29 5.92 2.27
C LEU A 43 14.07 7.03 3.30
N GLY A 44 13.55 6.73 4.49
CA GLY A 44 13.41 7.71 5.56
C GLY A 44 12.25 7.42 6.51
N ASN A 45 11.79 8.48 7.18
CA ASN A 45 10.63 8.41 8.06
C ASN A 45 9.34 8.47 7.23
N LEU A 46 8.70 7.33 7.02
CA LEU A 46 7.46 7.17 6.25
C LEU A 46 6.55 6.13 6.91
N LYS A 47 5.31 6.09 6.45
CA LYS A 47 4.31 5.06 6.79
C LYS A 47 4.06 4.18 5.58
N LEU A 48 4.40 2.89 5.71
CA LEU A 48 4.18 1.93 4.65
C LEU A 48 2.75 1.36 4.74
N ILE A 49 2.05 1.40 3.62
CA ILE A 49 0.71 0.83 3.44
C ILE A 49 0.85 -0.35 2.50
N SER A 50 0.50 -1.55 2.98
CA SER A 50 0.69 -2.79 2.24
C SER A 50 -0.20 -3.90 2.78
N ASP A 51 -0.40 -4.96 1.99
CA ASP A 51 -0.97 -6.23 2.41
C ASP A 51 0.09 -7.19 3.01
N ILE A 52 1.34 -6.74 3.08
CA ILE A 52 2.45 -7.48 3.69
C ILE A 52 2.49 -7.28 5.21
N GLU A 53 2.75 -8.37 5.94
CA GLU A 53 2.91 -8.35 7.39
C GLU A 53 3.98 -7.33 7.85
N GLY A 54 3.65 -6.58 8.91
CA GLY A 54 4.52 -5.55 9.47
C GLY A 54 4.41 -4.18 8.81
N SER A 55 3.51 -3.98 7.83
CA SER A 55 3.13 -2.66 7.33
C SER A 55 2.60 -1.75 8.46
N ASP A 56 2.78 -0.43 8.32
CA ASP A 56 2.23 0.53 9.28
C ASP A 56 0.70 0.62 9.19
N VAL A 57 0.17 0.41 7.98
CA VAL A 57 -1.26 0.31 7.69
C VAL A 57 -1.48 -0.91 6.80
N VAL A 58 -2.32 -1.83 7.26
CA VAL A 58 -2.71 -3.02 6.49
C VAL A 58 -3.73 -2.62 5.43
N LEU A 59 -3.44 -2.95 4.16
CA LEU A 59 -4.40 -2.82 3.07
C LEU A 59 -5.08 -4.16 2.83
N VAL A 60 -6.41 -4.17 2.92
CA VAL A 60 -7.27 -5.34 2.69
C VAL A 60 -8.07 -5.15 1.39
N GLY A 61 -8.46 -6.24 0.74
CA GLY A 61 -9.31 -6.22 -0.46
C GLY A 61 -8.56 -6.23 -1.79
N ARG A 62 -7.22 -6.17 -1.77
CA ARG A 62 -6.38 -6.30 -2.96
C ARG A 62 -6.35 -7.75 -3.45
N ASN A 63 -6.50 -7.94 -4.76
CA ASN A 63 -6.67 -9.23 -5.42
C ASN A 63 -7.82 -10.06 -4.84
N SER A 64 -8.88 -9.40 -4.36
CA SER A 64 -9.96 -10.01 -3.58
C SER A 64 -11.31 -9.37 -3.89
N GLU A 65 -12.23 -9.35 -2.94
CA GLU A 65 -13.60 -8.85 -3.08
C GLU A 65 -13.63 -7.32 -3.19
N GLY A 66 -12.84 -6.63 -2.37
CA GLY A 66 -12.78 -5.17 -2.29
C GLY A 66 -12.29 -4.48 -3.57
N ASP A 67 -11.48 -5.14 -4.39
CA ASP A 67 -11.05 -4.66 -5.71
C ASP A 67 -11.77 -5.32 -6.89
N GLY A 68 -12.74 -6.20 -6.60
CA GLY A 68 -13.57 -6.89 -7.60
C GLY A 68 -12.88 -8.01 -8.36
N THR A 69 -11.67 -8.41 -7.95
CA THR A 69 -11.00 -9.62 -8.49
C THR A 69 -11.80 -10.88 -8.15
N LEU A 70 -12.41 -10.91 -6.96
CA LEU A 70 -13.33 -11.95 -6.51
C LEU A 70 -14.75 -11.37 -6.37
N ILE A 71 -15.74 -12.24 -6.51
CA ILE A 71 -17.15 -11.87 -6.31
C ILE A 71 -17.39 -11.77 -4.80
N ILE A 72 -18.05 -10.69 -4.37
CA ILE A 72 -18.51 -10.52 -3.00
C ILE A 72 -19.51 -11.65 -2.67
N PRO A 73 -19.28 -12.47 -1.64
CA PRO A 73 -20.19 -13.55 -1.27
C PRO A 73 -21.48 -13.00 -0.65
N ASP A 74 -22.58 -13.76 -0.80
CA ASP A 74 -23.85 -13.44 -0.14
C ASP A 74 -23.76 -13.59 1.38
N ASP A 75 -22.90 -14.49 1.87
CA ASP A 75 -22.61 -14.68 3.30
C ASP A 75 -21.29 -14.02 3.67
N LEU A 76 -21.36 -12.99 4.53
CA LEU A 76 -20.20 -12.25 5.02
C LEU A 76 -19.15 -13.15 5.71
N ARG A 77 -19.56 -14.30 6.27
CA ARG A 77 -18.64 -15.25 6.91
C ARG A 77 -17.70 -15.94 5.92
N GLU A 78 -18.06 -15.93 4.63
CA GLU A 78 -17.24 -16.47 3.55
C GLU A 78 -16.33 -15.41 2.92
N SER A 79 -16.40 -14.15 3.41
CA SER A 79 -15.59 -13.04 2.89
C SER A 79 -14.11 -13.28 3.16
N LYS A 80 -13.30 -13.21 2.10
CA LYS A 80 -11.85 -13.25 2.23
C LYS A 80 -11.29 -11.97 2.83
N ASP A 81 -11.95 -10.84 2.58
CA ASP A 81 -11.55 -9.54 3.13
C ASP A 81 -11.78 -9.48 4.65
N LEU A 82 -12.81 -10.14 5.16
CA LEU A 82 -13.04 -10.22 6.60
C LEU A 82 -11.97 -11.03 7.35
N ALA A 83 -11.33 -11.99 6.68
CA ALA A 83 -10.34 -12.90 7.28
C ALA A 83 -8.90 -12.35 7.27
N ALA A 84 -8.67 -11.17 6.69
CA ALA A 84 -7.37 -10.56 6.47
C ALA A 84 -6.76 -9.91 7.74
#